data_AF-A0A0A6P008-F1
#
_entry.id   AF-A0A0A6P008-F1
#
_cell.length_a   1.000
_cell.length_b   1.000
_cell.length_c   1.000
_cell.angle_alpha   90.00
_cell.angle_beta   90.00
_cell.angle_gamma   90.00
#
_symmetry.space_group_name_H-M   'P 1'
#
loop_
_entity.id
_entity.type
_entity.pdbx_description
1 polymer ?
#
loop_
_entity_poly.entity_id
_entity_poly.type
_entity_poly.pdbx_seq_one_letter_code
_entity_poly.pdbx_strand_id
1 'polypeptide(L)'
;MLWLRRVALFDDIDLSRTVGWFTTVHPIALTLPSSSDLGVTLKAVKEQLRAIPHEGIGYGLLTQLGFNSLPKGDILFNYLGQFDQGIEADLF
;
A
#
# COMPACT_ATOMS: atom_id res chain seq x y z
N MET A 1 1.36 9.67 -15.49
CA MET A 1 1.96 10.41 -14.36
C MET A 1 1.14 10.07 -13.13
N LEU A 2 1.51 9.00 -12.43
CA LEU A 2 0.73 8.49 -11.30
C LEU A 2 1.36 9.04 -10.01
N TRP A 3 0.69 9.99 -9.38
CA TRP A 3 1.05 10.47 -8.05
C TRP A 3 0.87 9.34 -7.05
N LEU A 4 1.91 9.00 -6.28
CA LEU A 4 1.80 8.03 -5.20
C LEU A 4 1.99 8.63 -3.83
N ARG A 5 1.07 8.18 -2.99
CA ARG A 5 0.83 8.38 -1.56
C ARG A 5 2.10 8.50 -0.71
N ARG A 6 2.03 9.39 0.30
CA ARG A 6 3.04 9.54 1.35
C ARG A 6 3.22 8.23 2.11
N VAL A 7 4.47 7.76 2.18
CA VAL A 7 4.92 6.82 3.21
C VAL A 7 6.19 7.42 3.80
N ALA A 8 6.16 7.79 5.07
CA ALA A 8 7.37 8.07 5.83
C ALA A 8 8.01 6.73 6.16
N LEU A 9 8.77 6.18 5.19
CA LEU A 9 9.47 4.90 5.36
C LEU A 9 10.63 5.03 6.37
N PHE A 10 11.15 6.26 6.50
CA PHE A 10 12.30 6.61 7.32
C PHE A 10 12.04 7.99 7.92
N ASP A 11 12.25 8.15 9.23
CA ASP A 11 11.99 9.42 9.94
C ASP A 11 12.96 10.54 9.53
N ASP A 12 14.08 10.18 8.91
CA ASP A 12 15.17 11.07 8.47
C ASP A 12 15.14 11.42 6.97
N ILE A 13 14.19 10.87 6.20
CA ILE A 13 14.10 11.10 4.75
C ILE A 13 12.78 11.76 4.38
N ASP A 14 12.85 13.02 3.90
CA ASP A 14 11.70 13.74 3.34
C ASP A 14 11.57 13.52 1.82
N LEU A 15 10.57 12.74 1.42
CA LEU A 15 10.22 12.51 0.01
C LEU A 15 9.02 13.35 -0.46
N SER A 16 8.50 14.27 0.37
CA SER A 16 7.24 14.97 0.11
C SER A 16 7.24 15.84 -1.16
N ARG A 17 8.42 16.20 -1.68
CA ARG A 17 8.60 17.03 -2.88
C ARG A 17 9.38 16.33 -3.99
N THR A 18 9.58 15.03 -3.89
CA THR A 18 10.32 14.23 -4.87
C THR A 18 9.36 13.60 -5.87
N VAL A 19 9.56 13.88 -7.16
CA VAL A 19 8.81 13.23 -8.23
C VAL A 19 9.51 11.93 -8.62
N GLY A 20 8.77 10.83 -8.60
CA GLY A 20 9.29 9.51 -8.94
C GLY A 20 8.23 8.43 -8.83
N TRP A 21 8.59 7.20 -9.20
CA TRP A 21 7.72 6.05 -9.08
C TRP A 21 8.00 5.31 -7.76
N PHE A 22 7.22 5.62 -6.73
CA PHE A 22 7.39 5.07 -5.36
C PHE A 22 6.41 3.93 -5.03
N THR A 23 5.82 3.26 -6.02
CA THR A 23 4.88 2.17 -5.75
C THR A 23 5.59 0.97 -5.17
N THR A 24 5.12 0.53 -4.00
CA THR A 24 5.45 -0.77 -3.44
C THR A 24 4.34 -1.75 -3.76
N VAL A 25 4.72 -2.94 -4.23
CA VAL A 25 3.80 -4.07 -4.45
C VAL A 25 4.32 -5.24 -3.64
N HIS A 26 3.46 -5.85 -2.83
CA HIS A 26 3.78 -7.04 -2.05
C HIS A 26 2.52 -7.91 -1.91
N PRO A 27 2.67 -9.25 -1.87
CA PRO A 27 1.54 -10.16 -1.68
C PRO A 27 1.06 -10.13 -0.22
N ILE A 28 -0.24 -10.31 -0.03
CA ILE A 28 -0.87 -10.44 1.28
C ILE A 28 -1.79 -11.67 1.24
N ALA A 29 -1.58 -12.60 2.17
CA ALA A 29 -2.45 -13.75 2.36
C ALA A 29 -3.43 -13.45 3.51
N LEU A 30 -4.66 -13.06 3.17
CA LEU A 30 -5.68 -12.75 4.17
C LEU A 30 -6.35 -14.01 4.68
N THR A 31 -6.29 -14.22 5.99
CA THR A 31 -7.08 -15.26 6.67
C THR A 31 -8.34 -14.63 7.26
N LEU A 32 -9.51 -15.13 6.86
CA LEU A 32 -10.78 -14.66 7.39
C LEU A 32 -11.22 -15.52 8.58
N PRO A 33 -11.75 -14.92 9.67
CA PRO A 33 -12.31 -15.69 10.76
C PRO A 33 -13.56 -16.44 10.30
N SER A 34 -13.89 -17.56 10.95
CA SER A 34 -15.13 -18.32 10.67
C SER A 34 -16.41 -17.61 11.11
N SER A 35 -16.30 -16.43 11.75
CA SER A 35 -17.43 -15.63 12.21
C SER A 35 -18.11 -14.92 11.05
N SER A 36 -19.45 -14.86 11.05
CA SER A 36 -20.22 -14.01 10.14
C SER A 36 -20.27 -12.54 10.57
N ASP A 37 -19.67 -12.20 11.72
CA ASP A 37 -19.59 -10.82 12.20
C ASP A 37 -18.60 -10.00 11.36
N LEU A 38 -19.12 -8.95 10.72
CA LEU A 38 -18.35 -8.05 9.87
C LEU A 38 -17.30 -7.25 10.66
N GLY A 39 -17.62 -6.84 11.89
CA GLY A 39 -16.70 -6.11 12.76
C GLY A 39 -15.49 -6.97 13.16
N VAL A 40 -15.73 -8.24 13.47
CA VAL A 40 -14.66 -9.22 13.74
C VAL A 40 -13.78 -9.42 12.50
N THR A 41 -14.39 -9.58 11.33
CA THR A 41 -13.67 -9.75 10.06
C THR A 41 -12.83 -8.52 9.72
N LEU A 42 -13.42 -7.32 9.84
CA LEU A 42 -12.72 -6.07 9.57
C LEU A 42 -11.52 -5.88 10.51
N LYS A 43 -11.70 -6.17 11.81
CA LYS A 43 -10.61 -6.11 12.79
C LYS A 43 -9.49 -7.10 12.41
N ALA A 44 -9.83 -8.33 12.05
CA ALA A 44 -8.86 -9.35 11.67
C ALA A 44 -8.03 -8.94 10.44
N VAL A 45 -8.68 -8.40 9.40
CA VAL A 45 -7.97 -7.88 8.22
C VAL A 45 -7.10 -6.68 8.59
N LYS A 46 -7.62 -5.73 9.37
CA LYS A 46 -6.88 -4.54 9.81
C LYS A 46 -5.61 -4.90 10.58
N GLU A 47 -5.69 -5.84 11.52
CA GLU A 47 -4.50 -6.27 12.29
C GLU A 47 -3.50 -7.04 11.41
N GLN A 48 -3.96 -7.86 10.46
CA GLN A 48 -3.07 -8.52 9.48
C GLN A 48 -2.31 -7.49 8.62
N LEU A 49 -2.99 -6.45 8.14
CA LEU A 49 -2.34 -5.38 7.37
C LEU A 49 -1.34 -4.58 8.22
N ARG A 50 -1.65 -4.32 9.50
CA ARG A 50 -0.75 -3.60 10.42
C ARG A 50 0.50 -4.39 10.79
N ALA A 51 0.44 -5.72 10.74
CA ALA A 51 1.58 -6.57 11.04
C ALA A 51 2.65 -6.55 9.93
N ILE A 52 2.35 -5.94 8.77
CA ILE A 52 3.27 -5.86 7.64
C ILE A 52 4.38 -4.86 7.95
N PRO A 53 5.66 -5.28 7.98
CA PRO A 53 6.76 -4.37 8.27
C PRO A 53 7.00 -3.43 7.09
N HIS A 54 7.20 -2.14 7.39
CA HIS A 54 7.58 -1.11 6.42
C HIS A 54 6.74 -1.11 5.13
N GLU A 55 5.43 -1.33 5.26
CA GLU A 55 4.47 -1.34 4.12
C GLU A 55 4.86 -2.35 3.01
N GLY A 56 5.64 -3.39 3.37
CA GLY A 56 6.03 -4.48 2.49
C GLY A 56 7.14 -4.14 1.47
N ILE A 57 7.86 -3.02 1.64
CA ILE A 57 8.93 -2.61 0.71
C ILE A 57 10.02 -3.69 0.54
N GLY A 58 10.29 -4.46 1.60
CA GLY A 58 11.28 -5.53 1.59
C GLY A 58 11.00 -6.60 0.53
N TYR A 59 9.74 -6.86 0.19
CA TYR A 59 9.39 -7.83 -0.84
C TYR A 59 9.93 -7.41 -2.22
N GLY A 60 9.74 -6.15 -2.60
CA GLY A 60 10.23 -5.59 -3.86
C GLY A 60 11.76 -5.61 -3.92
N LEU A 61 12.43 -5.22 -2.83
CA LEU A 61 13.89 -5.24 -2.73
C LEU A 61 14.46 -6.65 -2.87
N LEU A 62 13.90 -7.63 -2.15
CA LEU A 62 14.34 -9.04 -2.26
C LEU A 62 14.14 -9.57 -3.68
N THR A 63 13.02 -9.23 -4.33
CA THR A 63 12.78 -9.61 -5.72
C THR A 63 13.86 -9.03 -6.65
N GLN A 64 14.23 -7.75 -6.48
CA GLN A 64 15.29 -7.10 -7.27
C GLN A 64 16.67 -7.71 -7.03
N LEU A 65 16.93 -8.23 -5.82
CA LEU A 65 18.16 -8.97 -5.49
C LEU A 65 18.16 -10.41 -6.03
N GLY A 66 17.13 -10.84 -6.75
CA GLY A 66 17.06 -12.16 -7.40
C GLY A 66 16.44 -13.26 -6.54
N PHE A 67 15.78 -12.92 -5.43
CA PHE A 67 15.02 -13.89 -4.64
C PHE A 67 13.70 -14.23 -5.35
N ASN A 68 13.74 -15.23 -6.23
CA ASN A 68 12.64 -15.55 -7.15
C ASN A 68 11.59 -16.53 -6.58
N SER A 69 11.82 -17.09 -5.39
CA SER A 69 10.94 -18.04 -4.71
C SER A 69 9.94 -17.40 -3.76
N LEU A 70 9.76 -16.08 -3.84
CA LEU A 70 8.82 -15.36 -2.99
C LEU A 70 7.36 -15.64 -3.40
N PRO A 71 6.40 -15.59 -2.46
CA PRO A 71 4.98 -15.75 -2.75
C PRO A 71 4.50 -14.73 -3.79
N LYS A 72 3.47 -15.09 -4.58
CA LYS A 72 2.85 -14.19 -5.57
C LYS A 72 1.36 -14.10 -5.30
N GLY A 73 0.78 -12.93 -5.54
CA GLY A 73 -0.67 -12.73 -5.49
C GLY A 73 -1.27 -12.79 -6.89
N ASP A 74 -2.47 -13.36 -6.99
CA ASP A 74 -3.21 -13.45 -8.26
C ASP A 74 -4.06 -12.20 -8.53
N ILE A 75 -4.32 -11.40 -7.50
CA ILE A 75 -5.17 -10.21 -7.55
C ILE A 75 -4.35 -9.00 -7.08
N LEU A 76 -4.39 -7.92 -7.87
CA LEU A 76 -3.78 -6.65 -7.52
C LEU A 76 -4.85 -5.65 -7.06
N PHE A 77 -4.64 -5.08 -5.87
CA PHE A 77 -5.49 -4.03 -5.32
C PHE A 77 -4.68 -2.73 -5.15
N ASN A 78 -5.24 -1.60 -5.56
CA ASN A 78 -4.64 -0.29 -5.38
C ASN A 78 -5.71 0.75 -5.00
N TYR A 79 -5.51 1.44 -3.88
CA TYR A 79 -6.38 2.53 -3.44
C TYR A 79 -5.65 3.86 -3.63
N LEU A 80 -6.15 4.68 -4.57
CA LEU A 80 -5.53 5.96 -4.94
C LEU A 80 -5.86 7.11 -3.98
N GLY A 81 -6.65 6.86 -2.94
CA GLY A 81 -7.13 7.91 -2.04
C GLY A 81 -8.36 8.62 -2.59
N GLN A 82 -8.72 9.70 -1.91
CA GLN A 82 -9.71 10.66 -2.38
C GLN A 82 -9.00 11.71 -3.23
N PHE A 83 -9.55 12.00 -4.40
CA PHE A 83 -9.18 13.17 -5.17
C PHE A 83 -10.10 14.32 -4.75
N ASP A 84 -9.56 15.40 -4.22
CA ASP A 84 -10.35 16.61 -3.98
C ASP A 84 -10.75 17.20 -5.34
N GLN A 85 -12.05 17.40 -5.58
CA GLN A 85 -12.57 18.19 -6.70
C GLN A 85 -12.37 19.69 -6.41
N GLY A 86 -11.13 20.10 -6.18
CA GLY A 86 -10.75 21.44 -5.74
C GLY A 86 -9.92 22.19 -6.78
N ILE A 87 -10.40 22.26 -8.02
CA ILE A 87 -10.09 23.37 -8.94
C ILE A 87 -11.40 23.70 -9.66
N GLU A 88 -12.32 24.35 -8.97
CA GLU A 88 -13.23 25.27 -9.65
C GLU A 88 -12.31 26.41 -10.10
N ALA A 89 -11.88 26.34 -11.36
CA ALA A 89 -11.11 27.41 -11.96
C ALA A 89 -12.03 28.62 -12.03
N ASP A 90 -11.71 29.62 -11.21
CA ASP A 90 -12.25 30.97 -11.32
C ASP A 90 -12.37 31.40 -12.78
N LEU A 91 -13.55 31.92 -13.10
CA LEU A 91 -13.76 33.09 -13.96
C LEU A 91 -13.16 33.00 -15.38
N PHE A 92 -14.01 32.59 -16.32
CA PHE A 92 -14.15 33.35 -17.57
C PHE A 92 -15.37 34.27 -17.45
#